data_AF-A0AB73T9R5-F1
#
_entry.id   AF-A0AB73T9R5-F1
#
_cell.length_a   1.000
_cell.length_b   1.000
_cell.length_c   1.000
_cell.angle_alpha   90.00
_cell.angle_beta   90.00
_cell.angle_gamma   90.00
#
_symmetry.space_group_name_H-M   'P 1'
#
loop_
_entity.id
_entity.type
_entity.pdbx_description
1 polymer ?
#
loop_
_entity_poly.entity_id
_entity_poly.type
_entity_poly.pdbx_seq_one_letter_code
_entity_poly.pdbx_strand_id
1 'polypeptide(L)'
;MEEKWKRMLFYICALLFVMVVYIGMIEQKTKERLLSASREAADMSEALQAQGEEKDTGPGGTEDTEEIRTASAGASGETEAQKETEAQGETENRKETEAQGETETQKESEAQGETETQKGTEVQGVTEVSQAEQKTETGKEGGLTIEDCGENPSIRVLICSDNYSYDYHSAVSIGCTSDFILEYSGKKEEHSTSEVLELTPESEYLADGIMTMTPLKEEGKIILPNLARAVQCPAYCGKMEVRVQDGALLVINELPLETYLKGVVPSEMPASYPLEALKAQAVCARTYALKSMSGGRAAEYHADVDDSVSYQVYNNNRPDQRSTEAVEGTRGMVLKKGDGTLVDALYYSTSCGRAMQDDLSEEAVFCAFMDTGGTKAYEASETWYRWQAFFSIEELTRLAGLWQEGFGQVYEMSVAERLKNGSALRLAVSGEGGSFEVEGEYSIRKFLSPLYTPVIAQDGYEADGMSLLPSAFFYFVPEYEEGTLTGYTLKGGGYGHGIGLSQNGAKGMADAGLDYTEILSEYYGDTLQY
;
A
#
# COMPACT_ATOMS: atom_id res chain seq x y z
N MET A 1 -17.91 -25.46 54.33
CA MET A 1 -17.89 -24.12 53.70
C MET A 1 -16.50 -23.48 53.77
N GLU A 2 -15.80 -23.56 54.89
CA GLU A 2 -14.48 -22.96 55.08
C GLU A 2 -13.39 -23.48 54.10
N GLU A 3 -13.36 -24.77 53.77
CA GLU A 3 -12.42 -25.31 52.77
C GLU A 3 -12.68 -24.83 51.34
N LYS A 4 -13.95 -24.56 50.98
CA LYS A 4 -14.28 -24.04 49.64
C LYS A 4 -13.78 -22.60 49.46
N TRP A 5 -13.89 -21.78 50.52
CA TRP A 5 -13.34 -20.42 50.53
C TRP A 5 -11.81 -20.40 50.46
N LYS A 6 -11.13 -21.30 51.17
CA LYS A 6 -9.66 -21.44 51.09
C LYS A 6 -9.19 -21.84 49.69
N ARG A 7 -9.91 -22.75 49.01
CA ARG A 7 -9.61 -23.13 47.61
C ARG A 7 -9.85 -21.98 46.64
N MET A 8 -10.96 -21.24 46.79
CA MET A 8 -11.26 -20.11 45.92
C MET A 8 -10.23 -18.99 46.05
N LEU A 9 -9.81 -18.68 47.29
CA LEU A 9 -8.76 -17.70 47.54
C LEU A 9 -7.40 -18.14 46.96
N PHE A 10 -7.07 -19.44 47.04
CA PHE A 10 -5.87 -19.98 46.42
C PHE A 10 -5.86 -19.82 44.89
N TYR A 11 -7.00 -20.06 44.22
CA TYR A 11 -7.10 -19.85 42.77
C TYR A 11 -6.98 -18.38 42.36
N ILE A 12 -7.58 -17.46 43.13
CA ILE A 12 -7.46 -16.02 42.87
C ILE A 12 -6.00 -15.56 43.03
N CYS A 13 -5.31 -16.00 44.09
CA CYS A 13 -3.89 -15.69 44.28
C CYS A 13 -3.01 -16.30 43.17
N ALA A 14 -3.32 -17.50 42.69
CA ALA A 14 -2.58 -18.13 41.59
C ALA A 14 -2.79 -17.37 40.26
N LEU A 15 -4.02 -16.95 39.96
CA LEU A 15 -4.33 -16.11 38.79
C LEU A 15 -3.60 -14.76 38.85
N LEU A 16 -3.61 -14.09 40.00
CA LEU A 16 -2.88 -12.84 40.20
C LEU A 16 -1.36 -13.03 40.01
N PHE A 17 -0.80 -14.14 40.51
CA PHE A 17 0.62 -14.44 40.33
C PHE A 17 0.99 -14.68 38.85
N VAL A 18 0.18 -15.45 38.12
CA VAL A 18 0.38 -15.66 36.67
C VAL A 18 0.27 -14.33 35.92
N MET A 19 -0.68 -13.48 36.29
CA MET A 19 -0.85 -12.18 35.66
C MET A 19 0.34 -11.24 35.90
N VAL A 20 0.88 -11.20 37.13
CA VAL A 20 2.09 -10.43 37.46
C VAL A 20 3.31 -10.94 36.70
N VAL A 21 3.49 -12.26 36.59
CA VAL A 21 4.59 -12.85 35.80
C VAL A 21 4.44 -12.52 34.32
N TYR A 22 3.21 -12.57 33.79
CA TYR A 22 2.94 -12.26 32.39
C TYR A 22 3.20 -10.77 32.07
N ILE A 23 2.79 -9.85 32.96
CA ILE A 23 3.10 -8.42 32.85
C ILE A 23 4.62 -8.19 32.88
N GLY A 24 5.34 -8.84 33.80
CA GLY A 24 6.81 -8.74 33.84
C GLY A 24 7.50 -9.27 32.59
N MET A 25 6.97 -10.34 31.97
CA MET A 25 7.47 -10.85 30.69
C MET A 25 7.19 -9.90 29.53
N ILE A 26 6.04 -9.22 29.52
CA ILE A 26 5.73 -8.16 28.55
C ILE A 26 6.71 -7.01 28.72
N GLU A 27 6.88 -6.47 29.93
CA GLU A 27 7.83 -5.38 30.20
C GLU A 27 9.26 -5.73 29.78
N GLN A 28 9.70 -6.96 30.01
CA GLN A 28 11.04 -7.40 29.60
C GLN A 28 11.17 -7.48 28.08
N LYS A 29 10.18 -8.07 27.38
CA LYS A 29 10.16 -8.10 25.90
C LYS A 29 10.09 -6.70 25.30
N THR A 30 9.30 -5.81 25.90
CA THR A 30 9.22 -4.41 25.50
C THR A 30 10.59 -3.74 25.63
N LYS A 31 11.28 -3.90 26.77
CA LYS A 31 12.65 -3.39 26.97
C LYS A 31 13.66 -3.95 25.97
N GLU A 32 13.62 -5.24 25.68
CA GLU A 32 14.50 -5.87 24.70
C GLU A 32 14.25 -5.34 23.28
N ARG A 33 12.97 -5.16 22.89
CA ARG A 33 12.57 -4.56 21.61
C ARG A 33 12.94 -3.09 21.50
N LEU A 34 12.88 -2.34 22.59
CA LEU A 34 13.31 -0.94 22.64
C LEU A 34 14.81 -0.81 22.48
N LEU A 35 15.58 -1.68 23.14
CA LEU A 35 17.03 -1.74 23.00
C LEU A 35 17.45 -2.16 21.60
N SER A 36 16.73 -3.08 20.95
CA SER A 36 17.00 -3.42 19.54
C SER A 36 16.63 -2.27 18.60
N ALA A 37 15.45 -1.66 18.76
CA ALA A 37 15.01 -0.53 17.94
C ALA A 37 15.92 0.70 18.10
N SER A 38 16.40 0.97 19.31
CA SER A 38 17.36 2.06 19.58
C SER A 38 18.73 1.79 18.94
N ARG A 39 19.22 0.56 18.96
CA ARG A 39 20.46 0.16 18.26
C ARG A 39 20.31 0.25 16.75
N GLU A 40 19.20 -0.26 16.21
CA GLU A 40 18.92 -0.20 14.77
C GLU A 40 18.75 1.25 14.27
N ALA A 41 18.10 2.13 15.06
CA ALA A 41 17.97 3.54 14.72
C ALA A 41 19.32 4.28 14.76
N ALA A 42 20.22 3.90 15.68
CA ALA A 42 21.58 4.43 15.74
C ALA A 42 22.43 3.97 14.54
N ASP A 43 22.39 2.68 14.20
CA ASP A 43 23.09 2.12 13.02
C ASP A 43 22.61 2.79 11.72
N MET A 44 21.31 3.11 11.61
CA MET A 44 20.74 3.82 10.46
C MET A 44 21.22 5.28 10.38
N SER A 45 21.34 5.97 11.52
CA SER A 45 21.90 7.33 11.56
C SER A 45 23.37 7.35 11.14
N GLU A 46 24.15 6.35 11.56
CA GLU A 46 25.56 6.22 11.18
C GLU A 46 25.72 5.83 9.70
N ALA A 47 24.88 4.94 9.16
CA ALA A 47 24.91 4.58 7.74
C ALA A 47 24.58 5.76 6.82
N LEU A 48 23.62 6.59 7.21
CA LEU A 48 23.24 7.81 6.48
C LEU A 48 24.33 8.90 6.56
N GLN A 49 25.09 8.99 7.66
CA GLN A 49 26.20 9.93 7.80
C GLN A 49 27.48 9.47 7.07
N ALA A 50 27.82 8.18 7.15
CA ALA A 50 29.02 7.63 6.51
C ALA A 50 28.98 7.72 4.98
N GLN A 51 27.79 7.65 4.37
CA GLN A 51 27.61 7.81 2.92
C GLN A 51 27.60 9.28 2.47
N GLY A 52 27.44 10.24 3.40
CA GLY A 52 27.59 11.67 3.15
C GLY A 52 29.06 12.12 3.11
N GLU A 53 29.94 11.45 3.86
CA GLU A 53 31.36 11.79 3.95
C GLU A 53 32.22 11.19 2.80
N GLU A 54 31.76 10.15 2.10
CA GLU A 54 32.49 9.57 0.96
C GLU A 54 32.52 10.45 -0.31
N LYS A 55 31.82 11.61 -0.32
CA LYS A 55 31.87 12.56 -1.44
C LYS A 55 32.82 13.75 -1.26
N ASP A 56 33.55 13.85 -0.14
CA ASP A 56 34.44 15.00 0.10
C ASP A 56 35.87 14.61 0.46
N THR A 57 36.50 13.75 -0.34
CA THR A 57 37.97 13.61 -0.36
C THR A 57 38.52 13.43 -1.78
N GLY A 58 38.66 14.56 -2.49
CA GLY A 58 39.53 14.69 -3.68
C GLY A 58 40.62 15.72 -3.42
N PRO A 59 41.91 15.46 -3.74
CA PRO A 59 43.03 16.19 -3.15
C PRO A 59 43.27 17.55 -3.80
N GLY A 60 43.65 18.51 -2.96
CA GLY A 60 44.09 19.85 -3.38
C GLY A 60 45.38 19.85 -4.20
N GLY A 61 45.52 20.90 -5.02
CA GLY A 61 46.70 21.15 -5.82
C GLY A 61 46.65 22.48 -6.57
N THR A 62 47.06 23.53 -5.86
CA THR A 62 47.85 24.71 -6.30
C THR A 62 47.32 25.68 -7.36
N GLU A 63 47.32 26.95 -6.92
CA GLU A 63 47.32 28.19 -7.68
C GLU A 63 48.30 28.18 -8.85
N ASP A 64 47.91 28.77 -9.98
CA ASP A 64 48.76 29.68 -10.73
C ASP A 64 47.92 30.63 -11.59
N THR A 65 48.12 31.92 -11.35
CA THR A 65 47.67 33.06 -12.16
C THR A 65 48.53 33.18 -13.41
N GLU A 66 47.94 33.35 -14.60
CA GLU A 66 48.53 34.22 -15.63
C GLU A 66 47.58 34.58 -16.79
N GLU A 67 48.01 35.61 -17.50
CA GLU A 67 47.33 36.63 -18.27
C GLU A 67 46.99 36.29 -19.74
N ILE A 68 45.93 36.96 -20.23
CA ILE A 68 45.78 37.66 -21.53
C ILE A 68 46.14 36.92 -22.84
N ARG A 69 45.14 36.83 -23.76
CA ARG A 69 45.14 37.29 -25.19
C ARG A 69 44.18 36.45 -26.06
N THR A 70 43.02 37.01 -26.42
CA THR A 70 42.67 37.55 -27.76
C THR A 70 42.65 36.57 -28.95
N ALA A 71 41.46 36.55 -29.58
CA ALA A 71 41.18 36.59 -31.03
C ALA A 71 41.06 35.30 -31.86
N SER A 72 39.81 35.08 -32.28
CA SER A 72 39.30 34.96 -33.66
C SER A 72 39.70 33.79 -34.58
N ALA A 73 38.66 33.07 -34.99
CA ALA A 73 38.16 32.88 -36.36
C ALA A 73 39.00 32.18 -37.45
N GLY A 74 38.30 31.31 -38.19
CA GLY A 74 38.62 30.87 -39.55
C GLY A 74 38.87 29.35 -39.63
N ALA A 75 37.90 28.50 -39.96
CA ALA A 75 37.25 28.26 -41.26
C ALA A 75 37.99 27.23 -42.15
N SER A 76 37.17 26.43 -42.85
CA SER A 76 37.45 25.47 -43.93
C SER A 76 38.20 24.19 -43.53
N GLY A 77 37.84 22.99 -43.98
CA GLY A 77 36.84 22.53 -44.96
C GLY A 77 37.35 21.22 -45.55
N GLU A 78 36.49 20.23 -45.77
CA GLU A 78 36.68 19.02 -46.62
C GLU A 78 35.36 18.20 -46.52
N THR A 79 34.44 18.15 -47.51
CA THR A 79 34.37 17.29 -48.72
C THR A 79 34.97 15.90 -48.57
N GLU A 80 34.41 14.78 -49.03
CA GLU A 80 33.11 14.35 -49.56
C GLU A 80 33.27 12.84 -49.88
N ALA A 81 32.16 12.09 -49.95
CA ALA A 81 31.94 10.81 -50.67
C ALA A 81 32.61 9.52 -50.14
N GLN A 82 31.87 8.52 -49.64
CA GLN A 82 30.95 7.55 -50.30
C GLN A 82 31.62 6.41 -51.10
N LYS A 83 31.38 5.18 -50.64
CA LYS A 83 30.79 3.99 -51.34
C LYS A 83 31.14 2.74 -50.51
N GLU A 84 30.22 1.98 -49.90
CA GLU A 84 29.03 1.25 -50.39
C GLU A 84 29.35 -0.06 -51.13
N THR A 85 28.48 -1.06 -50.91
CA THR A 85 28.25 -2.39 -51.54
C THR A 85 28.95 -3.61 -50.92
N GLU A 86 28.19 -4.52 -50.26
CA GLU A 86 27.42 -5.71 -50.77
C GLU A 86 28.25 -7.00 -50.57
N ALA A 87 27.76 -8.24 -50.39
CA ALA A 87 26.48 -8.87 -50.09
C ALA A 87 26.74 -10.41 -49.93
N GLN A 88 25.80 -11.11 -49.27
CA GLN A 88 25.29 -12.48 -49.55
C GLN A 88 26.12 -13.79 -49.37
N GLY A 89 25.39 -14.83 -48.91
CA GLY A 89 25.54 -16.26 -49.28
C GLY A 89 25.66 -17.23 -48.09
N GLU A 90 24.59 -17.93 -47.68
CA GLU A 90 24.31 -19.38 -47.93
C GLU A 90 25.15 -20.36 -47.05
N THR A 91 24.76 -21.53 -46.51
CA THR A 91 23.65 -22.48 -46.70
C THR A 91 23.66 -23.52 -45.54
N GLU A 92 22.60 -24.33 -45.48
CA GLU A 92 22.25 -25.48 -44.62
C GLU A 92 23.35 -26.54 -44.31
N ASN A 93 23.23 -27.21 -43.16
CA ASN A 93 23.13 -28.69 -43.15
C ASN A 93 22.63 -29.28 -41.81
N ARG A 94 21.75 -30.28 -41.94
CA ARG A 94 21.17 -31.14 -40.92
C ARG A 94 21.96 -32.45 -40.83
N LYS A 95 22.23 -32.97 -39.63
CA LYS A 95 22.51 -34.41 -39.40
C LYS A 95 22.03 -34.85 -38.02
N GLU A 96 21.16 -35.85 -38.03
CA GLU A 96 20.76 -36.70 -36.89
C GLU A 96 21.91 -37.66 -36.52
N THR A 97 22.05 -37.99 -35.23
CA THR A 97 22.37 -39.37 -34.77
C THR A 97 22.03 -39.55 -33.29
N GLU A 98 21.61 -40.77 -32.99
CA GLU A 98 21.00 -41.27 -31.76
C GLU A 98 21.96 -41.48 -30.57
N ALA A 99 21.32 -41.82 -29.45
CA ALA A 99 21.76 -41.91 -28.07
C ALA A 99 22.77 -43.00 -27.68
N GLN A 100 23.44 -42.74 -26.55
CA GLN A 100 23.88 -43.61 -25.42
C GLN A 100 25.00 -42.82 -24.72
N GLY A 101 24.88 -42.35 -23.48
CA GLY A 101 24.55 -43.08 -22.28
C GLY A 101 25.86 -43.28 -21.52
N GLU A 102 26.24 -42.34 -20.65
CA GLU A 102 27.20 -42.60 -19.57
C GLU A 102 27.10 -41.52 -18.48
N THR A 103 26.95 -42.02 -17.27
CA THR A 103 26.94 -41.39 -15.95
C THR A 103 28.13 -40.48 -15.70
N GLU A 104 27.90 -39.29 -15.15
CA GLU A 104 28.85 -38.69 -14.22
C GLU A 104 28.15 -37.77 -13.19
N THR A 105 28.30 -38.21 -11.94
CA THR A 105 28.07 -37.56 -10.66
C THR A 105 28.58 -36.12 -10.60
N GLN A 106 27.75 -35.17 -10.15
CA GLN A 106 28.25 -33.97 -9.47
C GLN A 106 27.22 -33.40 -8.47
N LYS A 107 27.58 -33.62 -7.19
CA LYS A 107 27.43 -32.75 -6.02
C LYS A 107 26.18 -31.87 -5.91
N GLU A 108 25.33 -32.30 -4.99
CA GLU A 108 24.46 -31.47 -4.16
C GLU A 108 25.24 -30.31 -3.52
N SER A 109 24.71 -29.10 -3.65
CA SER A 109 24.91 -28.02 -2.68
C SER A 109 23.54 -27.61 -2.16
N GLU A 110 23.29 -27.99 -0.92
CA GLU A 110 22.16 -27.58 -0.11
C GLU A 110 22.18 -26.05 0.07
N ALA A 111 21.08 -25.39 -0.29
CA ALA A 111 20.72 -24.08 0.23
C ALA A 111 19.30 -24.20 0.78
N GLN A 112 19.23 -24.38 2.10
CA GLN A 112 17.99 -24.38 2.87
C GLN A 112 17.38 -22.97 2.83
N GLY A 113 16.29 -22.81 2.09
CA GLY A 113 15.33 -21.74 2.30
C GLY A 113 14.29 -22.22 3.29
N GLU A 114 14.40 -21.81 4.55
CA GLU A 114 13.33 -21.94 5.53
C GLU A 114 12.34 -20.79 5.30
N THR A 115 11.15 -21.09 4.80
CA THR A 115 9.98 -20.20 4.92
C THR A 115 8.94 -20.91 5.77
N GLU A 116 8.84 -20.47 7.03
CA GLU A 116 7.90 -20.98 8.00
C GLU A 116 6.45 -20.71 7.58
N THR A 117 5.68 -21.79 7.59
CA THR A 117 4.26 -21.86 7.35
C THR A 117 3.51 -21.30 8.58
N GLN A 118 2.85 -20.14 8.47
CA GLN A 118 1.90 -19.71 9.50
C GLN A 118 0.51 -20.32 9.23
N LYS A 119 0.18 -21.32 10.04
CA LYS A 119 -1.18 -21.89 10.15
C LYS A 119 -2.12 -20.84 10.74
N GLY A 120 -3.15 -20.49 9.99
CA GLY A 120 -4.30 -19.74 10.48
C GLY A 120 -4.99 -20.50 11.62
N THR A 121 -5.25 -19.82 12.73
CA THR A 121 -6.10 -20.31 13.81
C THR A 121 -7.42 -19.56 13.73
N GLU A 122 -8.50 -20.31 13.58
CA GLU A 122 -9.89 -19.85 13.57
C GLU A 122 -10.25 -19.04 14.82
N VAL A 123 -11.03 -17.97 14.65
CA VAL A 123 -11.84 -17.42 15.75
C VAL A 123 -13.24 -17.10 15.22
N GLN A 124 -14.22 -17.88 15.71
CA GLN A 124 -15.64 -17.59 15.62
C GLN A 124 -16.00 -16.38 16.49
N GLY A 125 -16.66 -15.39 15.92
CA GLY A 125 -17.15 -14.23 16.65
C GLY A 125 -17.93 -13.30 15.73
N VAL A 126 -19.19 -13.67 15.45
CA VAL A 126 -20.16 -12.84 14.73
C VAL A 126 -20.38 -11.56 15.53
N THR A 127 -19.95 -10.42 14.99
CA THR A 127 -20.39 -9.10 15.47
C THR A 127 -20.64 -8.24 14.23
N GLU A 128 -21.86 -7.72 14.13
CA GLU A 128 -22.33 -6.85 13.05
C GLU A 128 -21.40 -5.66 12.87
N VAL A 129 -20.66 -5.62 11.75
CA VAL A 129 -20.01 -4.42 11.26
C VAL A 129 -21.01 -3.73 10.34
N SER A 130 -21.73 -2.76 10.87
CA SER A 130 -22.57 -1.88 10.07
C SER A 130 -21.71 -0.79 9.43
N GLN A 131 -21.96 -0.53 8.13
CA GLN A 131 -21.55 0.64 7.33
C GLN A 131 -20.14 0.56 6.71
N ALA A 132 -19.83 1.13 5.54
CA ALA A 132 -20.49 2.18 4.79
C ALA A 132 -20.31 1.99 3.27
N GLU A 133 -21.34 2.37 2.51
CA GLU A 133 -21.26 2.63 1.07
C GLU A 133 -20.17 3.68 0.82
N GLN A 134 -19.20 3.40 -0.06
CA GLN A 134 -18.42 4.45 -0.72
C GLN A 134 -19.35 5.19 -1.70
N LYS A 135 -20.22 6.04 -1.15
CA LYS A 135 -20.87 7.08 -1.94
C LYS A 135 -19.78 8.02 -2.43
N THR A 136 -19.68 8.17 -3.73
CA THR A 136 -19.15 9.39 -4.36
C THR A 136 -19.82 10.58 -3.70
N GLU A 137 -19.13 11.24 -2.77
CA GLU A 137 -19.64 12.42 -2.09
C GLU A 137 -19.53 13.63 -3.02
N THR A 138 -20.63 13.94 -3.67
CA THR A 138 -20.94 15.29 -4.12
C THR A 138 -21.22 16.16 -2.88
N GLY A 139 -20.21 16.87 -2.39
CA GLY A 139 -20.34 17.79 -1.26
C GLY A 139 -19.21 18.82 -1.18
N LYS A 140 -19.54 20.08 -1.52
CA LYS A 140 -18.69 21.29 -1.65
C LYS A 140 -17.75 21.34 -2.87
N GLU A 141 -18.31 21.82 -3.98
CA GLU A 141 -17.56 22.33 -5.16
C GLU A 141 -16.79 23.63 -4.84
N GLY A 142 -15.79 23.53 -3.97
CA GLY A 142 -14.68 24.46 -3.90
C GLY A 142 -13.40 23.64 -3.97
N GLY A 143 -12.83 23.48 -5.16
CA GLY A 143 -11.60 22.70 -5.31
C GLY A 143 -10.43 23.33 -4.56
N LEU A 144 -9.63 22.51 -3.88
CA LEU A 144 -8.45 22.95 -3.15
C LEU A 144 -7.36 23.40 -4.15
N THR A 145 -6.78 24.57 -3.91
CA THR A 145 -5.65 25.08 -4.69
C THR A 145 -4.34 24.95 -3.89
N ILE A 146 -3.17 24.95 -4.56
CA ILE A 146 -1.87 24.90 -3.85
C ILE A 146 -1.69 26.08 -2.91
N GLU A 147 -2.19 27.26 -3.29
CA GLU A 147 -2.00 28.51 -2.54
C GLU A 147 -2.58 28.41 -1.12
N ASP A 148 -3.57 27.53 -0.93
CA ASP A 148 -4.22 27.26 0.35
C ASP A 148 -3.42 26.32 1.28
N CYS A 149 -2.44 25.57 0.74
CA CYS A 149 -1.78 24.47 1.45
C CYS A 149 -0.42 24.82 2.08
N GLY A 150 0.27 25.86 1.58
CA GLY A 150 1.66 26.17 1.96
C GLY A 150 2.69 25.17 1.37
N GLU A 151 3.99 25.46 1.52
CA GLU A 151 5.06 24.68 0.84
C GLU A 151 5.30 23.27 1.41
N ASN A 152 5.07 23.07 2.71
CA ASN A 152 5.27 21.77 3.38
C ASN A 152 4.38 21.70 4.64
N PRO A 153 3.06 21.57 4.48
CA PRO A 153 2.14 21.59 5.60
C PRO A 153 2.35 20.40 6.55
N SER A 154 1.86 20.55 7.77
CA SER A 154 1.81 19.48 8.77
C SER A 154 0.60 18.60 8.48
N ILE A 155 0.80 17.29 8.32
CA ILE A 155 -0.27 16.31 8.16
C ILE A 155 -0.45 15.53 9.47
N ARG A 156 -1.70 15.23 9.82
CA ARG A 156 -2.12 14.46 10.98
C ARG A 156 -2.64 13.09 10.54
N VAL A 157 -1.97 12.02 10.96
CA VAL A 157 -2.27 10.65 10.55
C VAL A 157 -2.78 9.86 11.75
N LEU A 158 -4.00 9.34 11.65
CA LEU A 158 -4.52 8.38 12.62
C LEU A 158 -3.79 7.05 12.46
N ILE A 159 -3.20 6.57 13.55
CA ILE A 159 -2.52 5.28 13.59
C ILE A 159 -3.52 4.24 14.04
N CYS A 160 -3.93 3.33 13.15
CA CYS A 160 -4.82 2.23 13.49
C CYS A 160 -4.14 1.22 14.43
N SER A 161 -4.90 0.33 15.05
CA SER A 161 -4.38 -0.80 15.83
C SER A 161 -3.66 -1.83 14.97
N ASP A 162 -3.26 -2.96 15.56
CA ASP A 162 -2.47 -4.01 14.91
C ASP A 162 -3.02 -4.38 13.53
N ASN A 163 -2.14 -4.35 12.53
CA ASN A 163 -2.46 -4.64 11.13
C ASN A 163 -3.73 -3.94 10.62
N TYR A 164 -3.93 -2.69 11.04
CA TYR A 164 -5.04 -1.83 10.60
C TYR A 164 -6.43 -2.32 11.01
N SER A 165 -6.53 -3.11 12.08
CA SER A 165 -7.78 -3.77 12.46
C SER A 165 -8.89 -2.81 12.92
N TYR A 166 -8.52 -1.77 13.66
CA TYR A 166 -9.44 -0.82 14.28
C TYR A 166 -8.83 0.58 14.39
N ASP A 167 -9.67 1.61 14.35
CA ASP A 167 -9.28 3.02 14.53
C ASP A 167 -8.86 3.36 15.97
N TYR A 168 -9.27 2.53 16.93
CA TYR A 168 -9.10 2.75 18.37
C TYR A 168 -8.14 1.75 19.01
N HIS A 169 -7.48 2.17 20.09
CA HIS A 169 -6.61 1.34 20.92
C HIS A 169 -7.15 1.25 22.34
N SER A 170 -7.14 0.05 22.93
CA SER A 170 -7.47 -0.12 24.36
C SER A 170 -6.30 0.27 25.27
N ALA A 171 -5.08 0.13 24.77
CA ALA A 171 -3.85 0.53 25.43
C ALA A 171 -2.77 0.75 24.37
N VAL A 172 -1.78 1.59 24.65
CA VAL A 172 -0.62 1.78 23.77
C VAL A 172 0.66 1.95 24.59
N SER A 173 1.74 1.32 24.14
CA SER A 173 3.07 1.54 24.67
C SER A 173 3.80 2.52 23.77
N ILE A 174 4.33 3.60 24.34
CA ILE A 174 4.98 4.66 23.57
C ILE A 174 6.36 5.01 24.15
N GLY A 175 7.36 5.12 23.27
CA GLY A 175 8.73 5.49 23.62
C GLY A 175 9.36 6.38 22.57
N CYS A 176 10.62 6.78 22.79
CA CYS A 176 11.36 7.60 21.82
C CYS A 176 12.85 7.20 21.75
N THR A 177 13.46 7.34 20.57
CA THR A 177 14.89 7.11 20.36
C THR A 177 15.77 8.29 20.74
N SER A 178 15.18 9.45 21.06
CA SER A 178 15.84 10.60 21.70
C SER A 178 15.14 10.94 23.02
N ASP A 179 15.76 11.79 23.84
CA ASP A 179 15.04 12.41 24.95
C ASP A 179 13.84 13.18 24.38
N PHE A 180 12.77 13.30 25.17
CA PHE A 180 11.49 13.79 24.67
C PHE A 180 10.74 14.60 25.72
N ILE A 181 9.82 15.43 25.26
CA ILE A 181 8.93 16.22 26.08
C ILE A 181 7.53 15.62 25.99
N LEU A 182 6.88 15.47 27.15
CA LEU A 182 5.44 15.27 27.26
C LEU A 182 4.75 16.58 27.63
N GLU A 183 3.69 16.91 26.90
CA GLU A 183 2.78 18.01 27.21
C GLU A 183 1.39 17.47 27.47
N TYR A 184 0.87 17.68 28.68
CA TYR A 184 -0.43 17.20 29.12
C TYR A 184 -0.91 18.03 30.31
N SER A 185 -2.21 18.28 30.44
CA SER A 185 -2.79 19.03 31.57
C SER A 185 -2.10 20.37 31.91
N GLY A 186 -1.58 21.06 30.89
CA GLY A 186 -0.80 22.30 31.06
C GLY A 186 0.57 22.11 31.73
N LYS A 187 0.99 20.87 32.00
CA LYS A 187 2.33 20.47 32.44
C LYS A 187 3.20 20.16 31.22
N LYS A 188 4.50 20.30 31.42
CA LYS A 188 5.55 19.95 30.47
C LYS A 188 6.64 19.19 31.22
N GLU A 189 6.88 17.95 30.85
CA GLU A 189 7.83 17.06 31.53
C GLU A 189 8.85 16.52 30.50
N GLU A 190 10.13 16.54 30.87
CA GLU A 190 11.21 15.96 30.06
C GLU A 190 11.49 14.53 30.52
N HIS A 191 11.62 13.63 29.56
CA HIS A 191 11.84 12.21 29.76
C HIS A 191 13.06 11.74 28.97
N SER A 192 13.73 10.72 29.48
CA SER A 192 14.90 10.14 28.85
C SER A 192 14.54 9.10 27.78
N THR A 193 15.43 8.91 26.80
CA THR A 193 15.38 7.81 25.80
C THR A 193 15.07 6.42 26.34
N SER A 194 15.39 6.15 27.62
CA SER A 194 15.20 4.82 28.23
C SER A 194 13.78 4.56 28.72
N GLU A 195 12.92 5.58 28.71
CA GLU A 195 11.58 5.52 29.26
C GLU A 195 10.55 5.10 28.20
N VAL A 196 9.65 4.22 28.61
CA VAL A 196 8.47 3.83 27.84
C VAL A 196 7.25 3.88 28.71
N LEU A 197 6.22 4.51 28.17
CA LEU A 197 4.97 4.79 28.85
C LEU A 197 3.93 3.78 28.38
N GLU A 198 3.27 3.15 29.33
CA GLU A 198 2.10 2.33 29.09
C GLU A 198 0.87 3.20 29.32
N LEU A 199 0.12 3.46 28.25
CA LEU A 199 -1.05 4.33 28.28
C LEU A 199 -2.33 3.52 28.16
N THR A 200 -3.27 3.80 29.05
CA THR A 200 -4.68 3.39 28.96
C THR A 200 -5.55 4.64 29.07
N PRO A 201 -6.86 4.58 28.78
CA PRO A 201 -7.76 5.71 28.96
C PRO A 201 -7.75 6.34 30.36
N GLU A 202 -7.32 5.58 31.38
CA GLU A 202 -7.24 6.01 32.79
C GLU A 202 -5.85 6.53 33.22
N SER A 203 -4.86 6.57 32.32
CA SER A 203 -3.52 7.05 32.63
C SER A 203 -3.52 8.52 33.10
N GLU A 204 -2.67 8.86 34.07
CA GLU A 204 -2.57 10.23 34.61
C GLU A 204 -2.27 11.27 33.52
N TYR A 205 -1.42 10.89 32.55
CA TYR A 205 -1.08 11.72 31.40
C TYR A 205 -2.29 12.11 30.54
N LEU A 206 -3.39 11.36 30.64
CA LEU A 206 -4.60 11.54 29.84
C LEU A 206 -5.79 12.01 30.69
N ALA A 207 -5.54 12.54 31.89
CA ALA A 207 -6.59 13.03 32.79
C ALA A 207 -7.46 14.15 32.16
N ASP A 208 -6.86 15.03 31.35
CA ASP A 208 -7.58 16.05 30.57
C ASP A 208 -7.95 15.57 29.15
N GLY A 209 -7.81 14.27 28.89
CA GLY A 209 -8.20 13.61 27.65
C GLY A 209 -7.19 13.69 26.50
N ILE A 210 -6.04 14.35 26.69
CA ILE A 210 -5.02 14.51 25.63
C ILE A 210 -3.62 14.62 26.22
N MET A 211 -2.66 14.01 25.51
CA MET A 211 -1.22 14.14 25.75
C MET A 211 -0.49 14.22 24.42
N THR A 212 0.56 15.04 24.35
CA THR A 212 1.43 15.14 23.18
C THR A 212 2.87 14.79 23.57
N MET A 213 3.50 13.92 22.80
CA MET A 213 4.90 13.57 22.90
C MET A 213 5.70 14.17 21.74
N THR A 214 6.76 14.91 22.05
CA THR A 214 7.64 15.54 21.06
C THR A 214 9.10 15.18 21.33
N PRO A 215 9.82 14.56 20.39
CA PRO A 215 11.27 14.34 20.50
C PRO A 215 12.02 15.67 20.63
N LEU A 216 13.06 15.71 21.48
CA LEU A 216 13.92 16.90 21.64
C LEU A 216 14.91 17.08 20.48
N LYS A 217 15.19 16.00 19.75
CA LYS A 217 16.07 16.00 18.57
C LYS A 217 15.26 15.78 17.31
N GLU A 218 15.64 16.44 16.22
CA GLU A 218 14.93 16.34 14.93
C GLU A 218 14.99 14.92 14.35
N GLU A 219 16.10 14.22 14.55
CA GLU A 219 16.30 12.82 14.20
C GLU A 219 15.59 11.83 15.14
N GLY A 220 15.08 12.31 16.28
CA GLY A 220 14.37 11.50 17.27
C GLY A 220 13.11 10.87 16.68
N LYS A 221 12.93 9.56 16.90
CA LYS A 221 11.78 8.80 16.42
C LYS A 221 10.93 8.33 17.58
N ILE A 222 9.63 8.46 17.43
CA ILE A 222 8.63 7.92 18.33
C ILE A 222 8.38 6.47 17.96
N ILE A 223 8.42 5.56 18.93
CA ILE A 223 8.25 4.12 18.70
C ILE A 223 7.03 3.61 19.45
N LEU A 224 6.32 2.68 18.82
CA LEU A 224 5.14 2.00 19.37
C LEU A 224 5.46 0.49 19.48
N PRO A 225 6.11 0.02 20.56
CA PRO A 225 6.70 -1.33 20.64
C PRO A 225 5.71 -2.49 20.55
N ASN A 226 4.45 -2.21 20.86
CA ASN A 226 3.36 -3.18 20.88
C ASN A 226 2.45 -3.04 19.66
N LEU A 227 2.77 -2.17 18.69
CA LEU A 227 2.02 -2.02 17.46
C LEU A 227 2.62 -2.92 16.36
N ALA A 228 1.83 -3.86 15.87
CA ALA A 228 2.22 -4.72 14.76
C ALA A 228 1.95 -4.07 13.40
N ARG A 229 3.01 -3.94 12.60
CA ARG A 229 3.00 -3.71 11.15
C ARG A 229 3.89 -4.78 10.48
N ALA A 230 4.07 -4.73 9.17
CA ALA A 230 5.08 -5.58 8.51
C ALA A 230 6.48 -5.35 9.11
N VAL A 231 6.76 -4.09 9.50
CA VAL A 231 7.80 -3.78 10.48
C VAL A 231 7.27 -4.04 11.90
N GLN A 232 7.90 -4.94 12.65
CA GLN A 232 7.42 -5.35 13.98
C GLN A 232 7.39 -4.22 15.03
N CYS A 233 8.14 -3.14 14.81
CA CYS A 233 8.20 -1.97 15.70
C CYS A 233 8.34 -0.71 14.82
N PRO A 234 7.21 -0.10 14.41
CA PRO A 234 7.25 1.10 13.57
C PRO A 234 7.82 2.30 14.34
N ALA A 235 8.52 3.18 13.61
CA ALA A 235 9.17 4.36 14.14
C ALA A 235 8.70 5.61 13.38
N TYR A 236 8.21 6.61 14.10
CA TYR A 236 7.50 7.77 13.57
C TYR A 236 8.31 9.06 13.78
N CYS A 237 8.32 9.92 12.77
CA CYS A 237 8.85 11.28 12.86
C CYS A 237 7.83 12.25 13.46
N GLY A 238 8.29 13.44 13.82
CA GLY A 238 7.42 14.52 14.28
C GLY A 238 6.95 14.29 15.71
N LYS A 239 5.70 14.63 15.99
CA LYS A 239 5.09 14.48 17.32
C LYS A 239 3.98 13.44 17.29
N MET A 240 3.64 12.91 18.47
CA MET A 240 2.54 11.97 18.65
C MET A 240 1.56 12.53 19.64
N GLU A 241 0.30 12.67 19.23
CA GLU A 241 -0.82 13.00 20.10
C GLU A 241 -1.55 11.71 20.48
N VAL A 242 -1.83 11.53 21.76
CA VAL A 242 -2.68 10.45 22.27
C VAL A 242 -3.89 11.11 22.92
N ARG A 243 -5.09 10.72 22.48
CA ARG A 243 -6.37 11.27 22.92
C ARG A 243 -7.26 10.17 23.49
N VAL A 244 -8.09 10.49 24.47
CA VAL A 244 -9.21 9.65 24.90
C VAL A 244 -10.49 10.08 24.19
N GLN A 245 -11.15 9.14 23.51
CA GLN A 245 -12.46 9.33 22.87
C GLN A 245 -13.30 8.06 23.06
N ASP A 246 -14.54 8.22 23.50
CA ASP A 246 -15.50 7.11 23.73
C ASP A 246 -14.97 5.95 24.59
N GLY A 247 -14.08 6.26 25.55
CA GLY A 247 -13.48 5.28 26.45
C GLY A 247 -12.35 4.46 25.83
N ALA A 248 -11.83 4.86 24.67
CA ALA A 248 -10.67 4.28 24.02
C ALA A 248 -9.63 5.35 23.65
N LEU A 249 -8.45 4.91 23.19
CA LEU A 249 -7.37 5.78 22.78
C LEU A 249 -7.35 5.98 21.25
N LEU A 250 -7.17 7.22 20.82
CA LEU A 250 -6.76 7.59 19.47
C LEU A 250 -5.28 7.98 19.50
N VAL A 251 -4.52 7.48 18.53
CA VAL A 251 -3.08 7.75 18.40
C VAL A 251 -2.87 8.47 17.07
N ILE A 252 -2.39 9.72 17.12
CA ILE A 252 -2.31 10.60 15.96
C ILE A 252 -0.87 11.08 15.79
N ASN A 253 -0.24 10.72 14.67
CA ASN A 253 1.08 11.21 14.31
C ASN A 253 0.97 12.52 13.52
N GLU A 254 1.61 13.59 14.00
CA GLU A 254 1.66 14.86 13.30
C GLU A 254 3.10 15.19 12.86
N LEU A 255 3.29 15.42 11.57
CA LEU A 255 4.60 15.60 10.95
C LEU A 255 4.51 16.39 9.63
N PRO A 256 5.62 16.96 9.13
CA PRO A 256 5.64 17.61 7.83
C PRO A 256 5.32 16.62 6.69
N LEU A 257 4.56 17.07 5.70
CA LEU A 257 4.10 16.26 4.57
C LEU A 257 5.24 15.55 3.83
N GLU A 258 6.34 16.25 3.53
CA GLU A 258 7.49 15.64 2.84
C GLU A 258 8.16 14.53 3.67
N THR A 259 8.07 14.59 5.00
CA THR A 259 8.56 13.53 5.89
C THR A 259 7.59 12.35 5.93
N TYR A 260 6.28 12.62 5.94
CA TYR A 260 5.24 11.60 5.84
C TYR A 260 5.36 10.76 4.56
N LEU A 261 5.60 11.40 3.41
CA LEU A 261 5.74 10.72 2.12
C LEU A 261 6.90 9.71 2.09
N LYS A 262 7.97 9.93 2.86
CA LYS A 262 9.09 8.97 3.00
C LYS A 262 8.67 7.67 3.70
N GLY A 263 7.58 7.69 4.47
CA GLY A 263 6.95 6.49 5.04
C GLY A 263 5.87 5.87 4.16
N VAL A 264 5.21 6.68 3.32
CA VAL A 264 4.15 6.22 2.40
C VAL A 264 4.71 5.52 1.17
N VAL A 265 5.61 6.17 0.42
CA VAL A 265 6.10 5.64 -0.86
C VAL A 265 6.65 4.21 -0.75
N PRO A 266 7.53 3.86 0.21
CA PRO A 266 8.01 2.48 0.35
C PRO A 266 6.96 1.51 0.91
N SER A 267 5.90 2.01 1.55
CA SER A 267 4.79 1.20 2.06
C SER A 267 3.75 0.88 0.98
N GLU A 268 3.68 1.70 -0.07
CA GLU A 268 2.75 1.57 -1.19
C GLU A 268 3.38 0.94 -2.43
N MET A 269 4.63 1.30 -2.73
CA MET A 269 5.37 0.83 -3.89
C MET A 269 6.71 0.23 -3.45
N PRO A 270 7.07 -0.98 -3.91
CA PRO A 270 8.33 -1.60 -3.52
C PRO A 270 9.53 -0.71 -3.88
N ALA A 271 10.42 -0.48 -2.91
CA ALA A 271 11.59 0.36 -3.11
C ALA A 271 12.58 -0.17 -4.18
N SER A 272 12.44 -1.43 -4.59
CA SER A 272 13.18 -2.01 -5.72
C SER A 272 12.73 -1.49 -7.09
N TYR A 273 11.59 -0.81 -7.18
CA TYR A 273 11.05 -0.30 -8.44
C TYR A 273 11.96 0.79 -9.04
N PRO A 274 11.90 1.02 -10.36
CA PRO A 274 12.63 2.10 -11.01
C PRO A 274 12.37 3.45 -10.35
N LEU A 275 13.40 4.32 -10.33
CA LEU A 275 13.32 5.61 -9.64
C LEU A 275 12.19 6.49 -10.20
N GLU A 276 11.97 6.46 -11.52
CA GLU A 276 10.91 7.24 -12.17
C GLU A 276 9.50 6.76 -11.79
N ALA A 277 9.31 5.46 -11.56
CA ALA A 277 8.04 4.94 -11.03
C ALA A 277 7.82 5.40 -9.58
N LEU A 278 8.85 5.37 -8.73
CA LEU A 278 8.80 5.88 -7.36
C LEU A 278 8.52 7.39 -7.31
N LYS A 279 9.07 8.17 -8.25
CA LYS A 279 8.78 9.60 -8.39
C LYS A 279 7.32 9.84 -8.78
N ALA A 280 6.78 9.09 -9.73
CA ALA A 280 5.37 9.17 -10.09
C ALA A 280 4.47 8.84 -8.89
N GLN A 281 4.80 7.79 -8.13
CA GLN A 281 4.11 7.44 -6.89
C GLN A 281 4.18 8.56 -5.85
N ALA A 282 5.35 9.20 -5.67
CA ALA A 282 5.52 10.30 -4.72
C ALA A 282 4.64 11.51 -5.07
N VAL A 283 4.54 11.87 -6.36
CA VAL A 283 3.66 12.95 -6.83
C VAL A 283 2.18 12.61 -6.62
N CYS A 284 1.76 11.38 -6.93
CA CYS A 284 0.39 10.94 -6.67
C CYS A 284 0.08 10.96 -5.17
N ALA A 285 0.96 10.40 -4.34
CA ALA A 285 0.78 10.34 -2.91
C ALA A 285 0.72 11.74 -2.27
N ARG A 286 1.56 12.67 -2.72
CA ARG A 286 1.54 14.08 -2.27
C ARG A 286 0.23 14.77 -2.62
N THR A 287 -0.22 14.60 -3.86
CA THR A 287 -1.47 15.20 -4.34
C THR A 287 -2.66 14.66 -3.56
N TYR A 288 -2.72 13.35 -3.34
CA TYR A 288 -3.76 12.70 -2.56
C TYR A 288 -3.78 13.20 -1.11
N ALA A 289 -2.63 13.22 -0.44
CA ALA A 289 -2.50 13.68 0.93
C ALA A 289 -2.99 15.12 1.11
N LEU A 290 -2.52 16.05 0.26
CA LEU A 290 -2.97 17.45 0.26
C LEU A 290 -4.49 17.58 0.07
N LYS A 291 -5.07 16.79 -0.83
CA LYS A 291 -6.51 16.78 -1.04
C LYS A 291 -7.26 16.27 0.18
N SER A 292 -6.81 15.18 0.80
CA SER A 292 -7.44 14.61 2.01
C SER A 292 -7.38 15.56 3.21
N MET A 293 -6.34 16.38 3.32
CA MET A 293 -6.23 17.43 4.36
C MET A 293 -7.30 18.53 4.27
N SER A 294 -7.99 18.66 3.13
CA SER A 294 -9.09 19.63 2.98
C SER A 294 -10.41 19.20 3.62
N GLY A 295 -10.47 17.97 4.15
CA GLY A 295 -11.60 17.42 4.86
C GLY A 295 -11.94 16.00 4.41
N GLY A 296 -12.39 15.17 5.36
CA GLY A 296 -12.80 13.79 5.12
C GLY A 296 -13.22 13.11 6.42
N ARG A 297 -13.57 11.83 6.36
CA ARG A 297 -14.00 11.04 7.53
C ARG A 297 -13.00 11.04 8.70
N ALA A 298 -11.70 11.12 8.41
CA ALA A 298 -10.66 11.19 9.43
C ALA A 298 -10.79 12.43 10.35
N ALA A 299 -11.48 13.48 9.90
CA ALA A 299 -11.72 14.67 10.72
C ALA A 299 -12.54 14.36 11.98
N GLU A 300 -13.39 13.32 11.96
CA GLU A 300 -14.12 12.82 13.13
C GLU A 300 -13.17 12.27 14.22
N TYR A 301 -11.96 11.89 13.83
CA TYR A 301 -10.89 11.37 14.68
C TYR A 301 -9.77 12.40 14.93
N HIS A 302 -9.98 13.66 14.54
CA HIS A 302 -8.99 14.74 14.64
C HIS A 302 -7.71 14.51 13.80
N ALA A 303 -7.84 13.77 12.70
CA ALA A 303 -6.78 13.48 11.74
C ALA A 303 -7.19 13.90 10.31
N ASP A 304 -6.22 13.99 9.42
CA ASP A 304 -6.42 14.27 7.99
C ASP A 304 -6.61 12.96 7.19
N VAL A 305 -5.87 11.92 7.59
CA VAL A 305 -5.87 10.58 6.98
C VAL A 305 -5.68 9.50 8.06
N ASP A 306 -5.94 8.23 7.75
CA ASP A 306 -5.45 7.08 8.53
C ASP A 306 -4.28 6.37 7.82
N ASP A 307 -3.58 5.48 8.53
CA ASP A 307 -2.38 4.79 8.05
C ASP A 307 -2.65 3.49 7.26
N SER A 308 -3.90 3.24 6.89
CA SER A 308 -4.37 2.01 6.23
C SER A 308 -4.64 2.18 4.73
N VAL A 309 -5.01 1.07 4.07
CA VAL A 309 -5.49 1.05 2.67
C VAL A 309 -6.74 1.90 2.42
N SER A 310 -7.40 2.35 3.48
CA SER A 310 -8.56 3.24 3.38
C SER A 310 -8.16 4.68 3.03
N TYR A 311 -6.88 5.02 3.17
CA TYR A 311 -6.25 6.23 2.64
C TYR A 311 -4.95 5.85 1.92
N GLN A 312 -3.84 5.85 2.64
CA GLN A 312 -2.53 5.46 2.15
C GLN A 312 -1.82 4.66 3.21
N VAL A 313 -1.22 3.55 2.81
CA VAL A 313 -0.44 2.72 3.72
C VAL A 313 0.77 3.53 4.18
N TYR A 314 0.84 3.80 5.48
CA TYR A 314 1.90 4.59 6.08
C TYR A 314 2.70 3.76 7.09
N ASN A 315 4.03 3.80 6.94
CA ASN A 315 5.00 3.19 7.86
C ASN A 315 4.82 1.67 8.05
N ASN A 316 4.30 0.98 7.04
CA ASN A 316 4.27 -0.48 7.00
C ASN A 316 5.66 -1.06 6.71
N ASN A 317 6.41 -0.37 5.84
CA ASN A 317 7.80 -0.65 5.53
C ASN A 317 8.71 0.48 6.06
N ARG A 318 9.99 0.16 6.31
CA ARG A 318 10.96 1.19 6.70
C ARG A 318 11.23 2.13 5.53
N PRO A 319 11.58 3.42 5.81
CA PRO A 319 12.11 4.30 4.78
C PRO A 319 13.29 3.66 4.06
N ASP A 320 13.34 3.85 2.75
CA ASP A 320 14.43 3.37 1.88
C ASP A 320 15.10 4.57 1.22
N GLN A 321 16.40 4.46 0.92
CA GLN A 321 17.15 5.55 0.30
C GLN A 321 16.57 5.92 -1.07
N ARG A 322 16.23 4.94 -1.92
CA ARG A 322 15.74 5.18 -3.27
C ARG A 322 14.35 5.83 -3.27
N SER A 323 13.48 5.39 -2.36
CA SER A 323 12.16 6.01 -2.19
C SER A 323 12.28 7.42 -1.59
N THR A 324 13.23 7.65 -0.69
CA THR A 324 13.56 8.98 -0.15
C THR A 324 14.04 9.92 -1.25
N GLU A 325 14.96 9.47 -2.11
CA GLU A 325 15.45 10.23 -3.27
C GLU A 325 14.31 10.58 -4.25
N ALA A 326 13.33 9.69 -4.44
CA ALA A 326 12.16 9.96 -5.28
C ALA A 326 11.25 11.05 -4.68
N VAL A 327 11.02 11.02 -3.36
CA VAL A 327 10.23 12.05 -2.66
C VAL A 327 10.93 13.40 -2.75
N GLU A 328 12.22 13.44 -2.47
CA GLU A 328 13.02 14.68 -2.51
C GLU A 328 13.17 15.23 -3.93
N GLY A 329 13.41 14.36 -4.91
CA GLY A 329 13.51 14.73 -6.33
C GLY A 329 12.20 15.24 -6.94
N THR A 330 11.07 15.06 -6.25
CA THR A 330 9.73 15.55 -6.66
C THR A 330 9.12 16.49 -5.62
N ARG A 331 9.92 17.06 -4.73
CA ARG A 331 9.46 17.95 -3.66
C ARG A 331 8.53 19.05 -4.20
N GLY A 332 7.34 19.17 -3.61
CA GLY A 332 6.33 20.16 -4.00
C GLY A 332 5.62 19.90 -5.34
N MET A 333 5.96 18.85 -6.08
CA MET A 333 5.28 18.49 -7.33
C MET A 333 3.97 17.76 -7.05
N VAL A 334 2.87 18.23 -7.66
CA VAL A 334 1.51 17.69 -7.51
C VAL A 334 0.79 17.68 -8.85
N LEU A 335 -0.33 16.97 -8.93
CA LEU A 335 -1.19 16.91 -10.11
C LEU A 335 -2.34 17.92 -10.00
N LYS A 336 -2.40 18.85 -10.95
CA LYS A 336 -3.47 19.86 -11.06
C LYS A 336 -4.28 19.69 -12.34
N LYS A 337 -5.57 20.00 -12.27
CA LYS A 337 -6.43 20.24 -13.43
C LYS A 337 -6.15 21.63 -14.01
N GLY A 338 -6.63 21.89 -15.22
CA GLY A 338 -6.43 23.18 -15.91
C GLY A 338 -7.03 24.40 -15.19
N ASP A 339 -7.93 24.20 -14.23
CA ASP A 339 -8.50 25.25 -13.37
C ASP A 339 -7.71 25.49 -12.07
N GLY A 340 -6.59 24.77 -11.87
CA GLY A 340 -5.72 24.88 -10.69
C GLY A 340 -6.12 23.96 -9.52
N THR A 341 -7.20 23.20 -9.64
CA THR A 341 -7.66 22.27 -8.59
C THR A 341 -6.86 20.97 -8.58
N LEU A 342 -6.64 20.38 -7.41
CA LEU A 342 -5.92 19.10 -7.29
C LEU A 342 -6.71 17.92 -7.89
N VAL A 343 -5.99 17.06 -8.62
CA VAL A 343 -6.53 15.82 -9.20
C VAL A 343 -6.81 14.77 -8.12
N ASP A 344 -7.81 13.92 -8.33
CA ASP A 344 -8.00 12.69 -7.55
C ASP A 344 -6.92 11.66 -7.92
N ALA A 345 -5.75 11.81 -7.31
CA ALA A 345 -4.54 11.04 -7.62
C ALA A 345 -4.55 9.64 -6.95
N LEU A 346 -5.61 8.86 -7.22
CA LEU A 346 -5.72 7.47 -6.77
C LEU A 346 -4.72 6.58 -7.52
N TYR A 347 -4.32 5.48 -6.90
CA TYR A 347 -3.41 4.50 -7.47
C TYR A 347 -3.73 3.09 -6.97
N TYR A 348 -3.37 2.08 -7.76
CA TYR A 348 -3.66 0.68 -7.47
C TYR A 348 -2.55 -0.22 -8.03
N SER A 349 -2.54 -1.50 -7.66
CA SER A 349 -1.41 -2.39 -7.97
C SER A 349 -1.27 -2.68 -9.47
N THR A 350 -2.29 -3.27 -10.08
CA THR A 350 -2.20 -3.82 -11.45
C THR A 350 -3.50 -3.60 -12.21
N SER A 351 -3.45 -3.21 -13.48
CA SER A 351 -4.64 -3.02 -14.33
C SER A 351 -5.03 -4.28 -15.10
N CYS A 352 -6.20 -4.24 -15.76
CA CYS A 352 -6.61 -5.25 -16.72
C CYS A 352 -5.90 -5.12 -18.09
N GLY A 353 -4.98 -4.16 -18.23
CA GLY A 353 -4.17 -3.96 -19.44
C GLY A 353 -4.78 -3.05 -20.48
N ARG A 354 -5.75 -2.21 -20.10
CA ARG A 354 -6.36 -1.24 -21.00
C ARG A 354 -5.45 -0.04 -21.20
N ALA A 355 -5.58 0.63 -22.32
CA ALA A 355 -5.10 2.00 -22.46
C ALA A 355 -6.11 2.98 -21.82
N MET A 356 -5.65 4.18 -21.43
CA MET A 356 -6.52 5.13 -20.74
C MET A 356 -7.66 5.67 -21.62
N GLN A 357 -7.44 5.72 -22.94
CA GLN A 357 -8.40 6.13 -23.96
C GLN A 357 -9.43 5.05 -24.35
N ASP A 358 -9.23 3.80 -23.94
CA ASP A 358 -10.15 2.71 -24.29
C ASP A 358 -11.52 2.90 -23.60
N ASP A 359 -12.61 2.64 -24.34
CA ASP A 359 -13.96 2.58 -23.79
C ASP A 359 -14.43 1.12 -23.78
N LEU A 360 -14.42 0.54 -22.59
CA LEU A 360 -14.79 -0.85 -22.31
C LEU A 360 -16.13 -0.93 -21.53
N SER A 361 -16.99 0.08 -21.67
CA SER A 361 -18.29 0.11 -20.99
C SER A 361 -19.30 -0.91 -21.53
N GLU A 362 -19.11 -1.38 -22.77
CA GLU A 362 -19.97 -2.41 -23.40
C GLU A 362 -19.48 -3.82 -23.06
N GLU A 363 -20.36 -4.67 -22.51
CA GLU A 363 -20.03 -6.03 -22.03
C GLU A 363 -19.31 -6.87 -23.08
N ALA A 364 -19.85 -6.94 -24.30
CA ALA A 364 -19.28 -7.76 -25.37
C ALA A 364 -17.88 -7.28 -25.80
N VAL A 365 -17.64 -5.97 -25.74
CA VAL A 365 -16.32 -5.37 -26.04
C VAL A 365 -15.33 -5.73 -24.93
N PHE A 366 -15.75 -5.61 -23.66
CA PHE A 366 -14.93 -5.99 -22.52
C PHE A 366 -14.54 -7.48 -22.54
N CYS A 367 -15.50 -8.38 -22.78
CA CYS A 367 -15.22 -9.82 -22.88
C CYS A 367 -14.19 -10.12 -23.98
N ALA A 368 -14.38 -9.55 -25.17
CA ALA A 368 -13.44 -9.72 -26.29
C ALA A 368 -12.04 -9.16 -25.97
N PHE A 369 -11.98 -8.01 -25.27
CA PHE A 369 -10.73 -7.42 -24.81
C PHE A 369 -9.99 -8.33 -23.82
N MET A 370 -10.71 -8.90 -22.85
CA MET A 370 -10.11 -9.79 -21.85
C MET A 370 -9.59 -11.09 -22.48
N ASP A 371 -10.33 -11.66 -23.45
CA ASP A 371 -9.98 -12.90 -24.14
C ASP A 371 -8.81 -12.74 -25.13
N THR A 372 -8.61 -11.55 -25.68
CA THR A 372 -7.50 -11.25 -26.60
C THR A 372 -6.20 -10.88 -25.89
N GLY A 373 -6.22 -10.75 -24.55
CA GLY A 373 -5.05 -10.39 -23.74
C GLY A 373 -4.81 -8.88 -23.58
N GLY A 374 -5.76 -8.05 -24.03
CA GLY A 374 -5.67 -6.59 -23.99
C GLY A 374 -4.71 -5.99 -25.03
N THR A 375 -4.49 -4.67 -24.95
CA THR A 375 -3.37 -4.03 -25.64
C THR A 375 -2.08 -4.40 -24.90
N LYS A 376 -0.91 -4.45 -25.57
CA LYS A 376 0.37 -4.79 -24.91
C LYS A 376 0.68 -3.79 -23.78
N ALA A 377 0.18 -4.07 -22.60
CA ALA A 377 0.36 -3.26 -21.42
C ALA A 377 1.74 -3.50 -20.83
N TYR A 378 2.35 -2.45 -20.28
CA TYR A 378 3.65 -2.51 -19.61
C TYR A 378 3.69 -3.49 -18.42
N GLU A 379 2.52 -3.89 -17.92
CA GLU A 379 2.31 -4.80 -16.79
C GLU A 379 1.75 -6.18 -17.20
N ALA A 380 1.79 -6.54 -18.49
CA ALA A 380 1.20 -7.78 -18.99
C ALA A 380 1.82 -9.07 -18.39
N SER A 381 3.04 -8.98 -17.86
CA SER A 381 3.73 -10.10 -17.21
C SER A 381 3.41 -10.26 -15.72
N GLU A 382 2.68 -9.33 -15.12
CA GLU A 382 2.41 -9.36 -13.67
C GLU A 382 1.46 -10.50 -13.29
N THR A 383 1.67 -11.10 -12.13
CA THR A 383 0.87 -12.23 -11.61
C THR A 383 -0.63 -11.96 -11.72
N TRP A 384 -1.08 -10.80 -11.27
CA TRP A 384 -2.50 -10.46 -11.22
C TRP A 384 -3.07 -9.88 -12.52
N TYR A 385 -2.29 -9.79 -13.60
CA TYR A 385 -2.75 -9.20 -14.86
C TYR A 385 -3.98 -9.91 -15.42
N ARG A 386 -4.05 -11.25 -15.28
CA ARG A 386 -5.26 -12.05 -15.48
C ARG A 386 -5.45 -12.99 -14.29
N TRP A 387 -6.70 -13.31 -14.00
CA TRP A 387 -7.06 -14.29 -12.98
C TRP A 387 -8.41 -14.91 -13.31
N GLN A 388 -8.69 -16.06 -12.69
CA GLN A 388 -9.97 -16.72 -12.75
C GLN A 388 -10.39 -17.25 -11.39
N ALA A 389 -11.69 -17.30 -11.14
CA ALA A 389 -12.26 -17.89 -9.93
C ALA A 389 -13.59 -18.56 -10.27
N PHE A 390 -13.78 -19.81 -9.85
CA PHE A 390 -15.04 -20.52 -10.03
C PHE A 390 -15.92 -20.35 -8.79
N PHE A 391 -17.17 -19.95 -8.97
CA PHE A 391 -18.17 -19.88 -7.92
C PHE A 391 -19.31 -20.84 -8.26
N SER A 392 -19.57 -21.80 -7.39
CA SER A 392 -20.74 -22.66 -7.52
C SER A 392 -22.04 -21.90 -7.22
N ILE A 393 -23.17 -22.38 -7.73
CA ILE A 393 -24.50 -21.83 -7.38
C ILE A 393 -24.77 -21.93 -5.88
N GLU A 394 -24.26 -22.96 -5.20
CA GLU A 394 -24.37 -23.10 -3.74
C GLU A 394 -23.66 -21.95 -3.01
N GLU A 395 -22.42 -21.64 -3.41
CA GLU A 395 -21.66 -20.54 -2.82
C GLU A 395 -22.31 -19.19 -3.11
N LEU A 396 -22.72 -18.94 -4.35
CA LEU A 396 -23.40 -17.70 -4.74
C LEU A 396 -24.72 -17.53 -3.99
N THR A 397 -25.47 -18.61 -3.81
CA THR A 397 -26.70 -18.62 -3.00
C THR A 397 -26.43 -18.23 -1.56
N ARG A 398 -25.33 -18.74 -0.97
CA ARG A 398 -24.95 -18.36 0.40
C ARG A 398 -24.52 -16.90 0.49
N LEU A 399 -23.74 -16.40 -0.47
CA LEU A 399 -23.33 -14.99 -0.52
C LEU A 399 -24.54 -14.06 -0.68
N ALA A 400 -25.50 -14.42 -1.55
CA ALA A 400 -26.77 -13.72 -1.69
C ALA A 400 -27.60 -13.73 -0.40
N GLY A 401 -27.61 -14.85 0.34
CA GLY A 401 -28.28 -14.95 1.64
C GLY A 401 -27.66 -14.10 2.75
N LEU A 402 -26.35 -13.81 2.68
CA LEU A 402 -25.68 -12.85 3.58
C LEU A 402 -26.03 -11.40 3.22
N TRP A 403 -26.34 -11.13 1.97
CA TRP A 403 -26.71 -9.79 1.47
C TRP A 403 -28.20 -9.48 1.69
N GLN A 404 -29.05 -10.45 1.39
CA GLN A 404 -30.49 -10.38 1.55
C GLN A 404 -30.98 -11.66 2.24
N GLU A 405 -31.40 -11.51 3.50
CA GLU A 405 -31.89 -12.64 4.30
C GLU A 405 -33.05 -13.35 3.59
N GLY A 406 -32.95 -14.67 3.48
CA GLY A 406 -33.98 -15.49 2.83
C GLY A 406 -34.07 -15.35 1.31
N PHE A 407 -33.02 -14.85 0.63
CA PHE A 407 -33.00 -14.73 -0.84
C PHE A 407 -33.20 -16.06 -1.57
N GLY A 408 -32.80 -17.18 -0.98
CA GLY A 408 -32.93 -18.50 -1.60
C GLY A 408 -31.99 -18.69 -2.80
N GLN A 409 -32.25 -19.70 -3.61
CA GLN A 409 -31.35 -20.13 -4.68
C GLN A 409 -31.14 -19.04 -5.74
N VAL A 410 -29.88 -18.79 -6.10
CA VAL A 410 -29.50 -17.92 -7.24
C VAL A 410 -29.79 -18.65 -8.56
N TYR A 411 -30.42 -17.95 -9.49
CA TYR A 411 -30.71 -18.42 -10.85
C TYR A 411 -29.80 -17.80 -11.89
N GLU A 412 -29.51 -16.50 -11.77
CA GLU A 412 -28.75 -15.76 -12.76
C GLU A 412 -27.97 -14.62 -12.11
N MET A 413 -26.76 -14.39 -12.63
CA MET A 413 -25.94 -13.22 -12.30
C MET A 413 -25.34 -12.64 -13.56
N SER A 414 -25.36 -11.32 -13.67
CA SER A 414 -24.77 -10.61 -14.81
C SER A 414 -24.29 -9.22 -14.42
N VAL A 415 -23.29 -8.71 -15.15
CA VAL A 415 -22.90 -7.31 -15.04
C VAL A 415 -23.91 -6.47 -15.82
N ALA A 416 -24.66 -5.64 -15.10
CA ALA A 416 -25.72 -4.80 -15.66
C ALA A 416 -25.19 -3.48 -16.22
N GLU A 417 -24.11 -2.94 -15.65
CA GLU A 417 -23.44 -1.75 -16.14
C GLU A 417 -21.93 -1.81 -15.85
N ARG A 418 -21.13 -1.30 -16.79
CA ARG A 418 -19.70 -1.05 -16.61
C ARG A 418 -19.36 0.43 -16.76
N LEU A 419 -18.30 0.83 -16.09
CA LEU A 419 -17.61 2.09 -16.36
C LEU A 419 -16.82 1.99 -17.67
N LYS A 420 -16.44 3.14 -18.24
CA LYS A 420 -15.59 3.20 -19.45
C LYS A 420 -14.25 2.47 -19.29
N ASN A 421 -13.73 2.40 -18.08
CA ASN A 421 -12.51 1.64 -17.79
C ASN A 421 -12.72 0.10 -17.80
N GLY A 422 -13.95 -0.38 -17.96
CA GLY A 422 -14.30 -1.81 -17.97
C GLY A 422 -14.67 -2.40 -16.60
N SER A 423 -14.52 -1.65 -15.50
CA SER A 423 -14.93 -2.10 -14.17
C SER A 423 -16.45 -2.30 -14.14
N ALA A 424 -16.91 -3.40 -13.55
CA ALA A 424 -18.32 -3.58 -13.22
C ALA A 424 -18.77 -2.51 -12.22
N LEU A 425 -19.85 -1.78 -12.56
CA LEU A 425 -20.45 -0.75 -11.73
C LEU A 425 -21.73 -1.24 -11.06
N ARG A 426 -22.55 -2.00 -11.78
CA ARG A 426 -23.75 -2.65 -11.24
C ARG A 426 -23.77 -4.13 -11.59
N LEU A 427 -23.97 -4.96 -10.58
CA LEU A 427 -24.15 -6.41 -10.70
C LEU A 427 -25.61 -6.75 -10.41
N ALA A 428 -26.28 -7.37 -11.37
CA ALA A 428 -27.64 -7.87 -11.18
C ALA A 428 -27.61 -9.33 -10.71
N VAL A 429 -28.40 -9.62 -9.68
CA VAL A 429 -28.58 -10.96 -9.12
C VAL A 429 -30.06 -11.30 -9.11
N SER A 430 -30.43 -12.47 -9.64
CA SER A 430 -31.80 -12.98 -9.58
C SER A 430 -31.85 -14.41 -9.02
N GLY A 431 -32.94 -14.73 -8.32
CA GLY A 431 -33.11 -15.98 -7.60
C GLY A 431 -34.54 -16.17 -7.09
N GLU A 432 -34.73 -17.16 -6.22
CA GLU A 432 -36.03 -17.48 -5.58
C GLU A 432 -36.69 -16.27 -4.92
N GLY A 433 -35.89 -15.45 -4.24
CA GLY A 433 -36.31 -14.27 -3.49
C GLY A 433 -36.53 -13.01 -4.34
N GLY A 434 -36.50 -13.12 -5.67
CA GLY A 434 -36.64 -12.01 -6.61
C GLY A 434 -35.30 -11.58 -7.19
N SER A 435 -35.07 -10.27 -7.29
CA SER A 435 -33.85 -9.71 -7.85
C SER A 435 -33.37 -8.50 -7.06
N PHE A 436 -32.05 -8.36 -6.92
CA PHE A 436 -31.42 -7.17 -6.38
C PHE A 436 -30.19 -6.78 -7.20
N GLU A 437 -29.71 -5.56 -6.99
CA GLU A 437 -28.48 -5.07 -7.59
C GLU A 437 -27.45 -4.74 -6.51
N VAL A 438 -26.19 -5.02 -6.81
CA VAL A 438 -25.04 -4.58 -6.03
C VAL A 438 -24.34 -3.50 -6.83
N GLU A 439 -24.25 -2.30 -6.27
CA GLU A 439 -23.67 -1.13 -6.94
C GLU A 439 -22.34 -0.72 -6.28
N GLY A 440 -21.37 -0.39 -7.14
CA GLY A 440 -20.04 0.05 -6.76
C GLY A 440 -19.00 -1.06 -6.76
N GLU A 441 -17.82 -0.73 -7.26
CA GLU A 441 -16.64 -1.60 -7.39
C GLU A 441 -16.33 -2.37 -6.11
N TYR A 442 -16.24 -1.66 -4.98
CA TYR A 442 -15.97 -2.25 -3.67
C TYR A 442 -17.07 -3.20 -3.21
N SER A 443 -18.34 -2.78 -3.29
CA SER A 443 -19.49 -3.58 -2.89
C SER A 443 -19.58 -4.87 -3.70
N ILE A 444 -19.33 -4.79 -5.00
CA ILE A 444 -19.31 -5.95 -5.90
C ILE A 444 -18.19 -6.91 -5.52
N ARG A 445 -16.98 -6.42 -5.31
CA ARG A 445 -15.83 -7.25 -4.89
C ARG A 445 -16.02 -7.87 -3.53
N LYS A 446 -16.68 -7.15 -2.61
CA LYS A 446 -17.00 -7.64 -1.27
C LYS A 446 -18.10 -8.69 -1.32
N PHE A 447 -19.13 -8.48 -2.12
CA PHE A 447 -20.19 -9.44 -2.34
C PHE A 447 -19.65 -10.75 -2.93
N LEU A 448 -18.77 -10.65 -3.93
CA LEU A 448 -18.10 -11.78 -4.58
C LEU A 448 -16.77 -12.17 -3.90
N SER A 449 -16.68 -12.08 -2.56
CA SER A 449 -15.45 -12.46 -1.85
C SER A 449 -15.15 -13.96 -2.03
N PRO A 450 -13.98 -14.33 -2.57
CA PRO A 450 -13.61 -15.74 -2.79
C PRO A 450 -13.07 -16.35 -1.47
N LEU A 451 -13.95 -16.44 -0.48
CA LEU A 451 -13.60 -16.94 0.86
C LEU A 451 -13.34 -18.45 0.91
N TYR A 452 -13.90 -19.21 -0.05
CA TYR A 452 -13.89 -20.67 -0.06
C TYR A 452 -13.53 -21.26 -1.43
N THR A 453 -13.24 -20.39 -2.39
CA THR A 453 -12.79 -20.77 -3.73
C THR A 453 -11.44 -20.09 -3.99
N PRO A 454 -10.44 -20.80 -4.53
CA PRO A 454 -9.18 -20.19 -4.90
C PRO A 454 -9.37 -19.23 -6.07
N VAL A 455 -8.67 -18.11 -6.01
CA VAL A 455 -8.41 -17.29 -7.20
C VAL A 455 -7.10 -17.76 -7.82
N ILE A 456 -7.16 -18.15 -9.09
CA ILE A 456 -6.00 -18.62 -9.86
C ILE A 456 -5.53 -17.49 -10.76
N ALA A 457 -4.33 -16.98 -10.50
CA ALA A 457 -3.66 -15.96 -11.29
C ALA A 457 -3.05 -16.54 -12.58
N GLN A 458 -2.66 -15.67 -13.52
CA GLN A 458 -2.23 -16.11 -14.86
C GLN A 458 -0.94 -16.95 -14.89
N ASP A 459 -0.11 -16.80 -13.87
CA ASP A 459 1.14 -17.55 -13.68
C ASP A 459 0.92 -18.85 -12.88
N GLY A 460 -0.32 -19.15 -12.49
CA GLY A 460 -0.69 -20.31 -11.69
C GLY A 460 -0.60 -20.09 -10.18
N TYR A 461 -0.30 -18.87 -9.71
CA TYR A 461 -0.40 -18.55 -8.29
C TYR A 461 -1.86 -18.70 -7.81
N GLU A 462 -2.06 -19.43 -6.72
CA GLU A 462 -3.37 -19.64 -6.10
C GLU A 462 -3.48 -18.82 -4.81
N ALA A 463 -4.53 -18.00 -4.73
CA ALA A 463 -4.85 -17.21 -3.55
C ALA A 463 -6.18 -17.68 -2.94
N ASP A 464 -6.11 -18.17 -1.71
CA ASP A 464 -7.25 -18.67 -0.95
C ASP A 464 -7.75 -17.67 0.09
N GLY A 465 -9.05 -17.72 0.39
CA GLY A 465 -9.63 -17.04 1.55
C GLY A 465 -9.61 -15.52 1.46
N MET A 466 -9.62 -14.95 0.24
CA MET A 466 -9.56 -13.50 0.09
C MET A 466 -10.87 -12.85 0.54
N SER A 467 -10.75 -11.77 1.31
CA SER A 467 -11.87 -11.01 1.87
C SER A 467 -12.53 -10.03 0.88
N LEU A 468 -11.95 -9.92 -0.33
CA LEU A 468 -12.42 -9.19 -1.49
C LEU A 468 -11.94 -9.90 -2.76
N LEU A 469 -12.75 -9.87 -3.82
CA LEU A 469 -12.32 -10.23 -5.17
C LEU A 469 -11.16 -9.31 -5.63
N PRO A 470 -10.18 -9.76 -6.44
CA PRO A 470 -8.99 -8.96 -6.77
C PRO A 470 -9.29 -7.60 -7.41
N SER A 471 -10.27 -7.54 -8.32
CA SER A 471 -10.72 -6.31 -8.99
C SER A 471 -12.17 -6.47 -9.47
N ALA A 472 -12.81 -5.37 -9.89
CA ALA A 472 -14.09 -5.43 -10.60
C ALA A 472 -13.96 -5.58 -12.13
N PHE A 473 -12.75 -5.84 -12.64
CA PHE A 473 -12.54 -6.12 -14.06
C PHE A 473 -12.74 -7.61 -14.33
N PHE A 474 -13.99 -8.04 -14.36
CA PHE A 474 -14.32 -9.44 -14.67
C PHE A 474 -15.57 -9.56 -15.51
N TYR A 475 -15.76 -10.73 -16.11
CA TYR A 475 -17.00 -11.14 -16.74
C TYR A 475 -17.34 -12.59 -16.36
N PHE A 476 -18.61 -12.94 -16.46
CA PHE A 476 -19.12 -14.26 -16.10
C PHE A 476 -19.05 -15.23 -17.28
N VAL A 477 -18.54 -16.43 -17.06
CA VAL A 477 -18.69 -17.59 -17.95
C VAL A 477 -19.58 -18.61 -17.25
N PRO A 478 -20.83 -18.82 -17.70
CA PRO A 478 -21.72 -19.79 -17.07
C PRO A 478 -21.25 -21.22 -17.33
N GLU A 479 -21.24 -22.03 -16.28
CA GLU A 479 -20.85 -23.44 -16.31
C GLU A 479 -22.09 -24.33 -16.13
N TYR A 480 -22.24 -25.35 -16.99
CA TYR A 480 -23.40 -26.25 -16.98
C TYR A 480 -22.98 -27.71 -16.89
N GLU A 481 -23.67 -28.48 -16.05
CA GLU A 481 -23.62 -29.94 -16.02
C GLU A 481 -25.00 -30.51 -16.35
N GLU A 482 -25.08 -31.39 -17.35
CA GLU A 482 -26.33 -32.01 -17.81
C GLU A 482 -27.47 -31.00 -18.09
N GLY A 483 -27.11 -29.78 -18.52
CA GLY A 483 -28.06 -28.70 -18.83
C GLY A 483 -28.53 -27.90 -17.60
N THR A 484 -28.02 -28.21 -16.41
CA THR A 484 -28.24 -27.44 -15.17
C THR A 484 -27.07 -26.50 -14.93
N LEU A 485 -27.36 -25.23 -14.63
CA LEU A 485 -26.34 -24.26 -14.26
C LEU A 485 -25.71 -24.68 -12.92
N THR A 486 -24.41 -24.96 -12.90
CA THR A 486 -23.69 -25.38 -11.70
C THR A 486 -22.91 -24.25 -11.05
N GLY A 487 -22.57 -23.21 -11.81
CA GLY A 487 -21.86 -22.05 -11.31
C GLY A 487 -21.42 -21.11 -12.41
N TYR A 488 -20.49 -20.23 -12.06
CA TYR A 488 -19.83 -19.33 -13.00
C TYR A 488 -18.32 -19.36 -12.78
N THR A 489 -17.59 -19.45 -13.89
CA THR A 489 -16.18 -19.07 -13.92
C THR A 489 -16.11 -17.57 -14.17
N LEU A 490 -15.64 -16.80 -13.20
CA LEU A 490 -15.28 -15.40 -13.40
C LEU A 490 -13.92 -15.36 -14.04
N LYS A 491 -13.82 -14.70 -15.19
CA LYS A 491 -12.54 -14.36 -15.82
C LYS A 491 -12.30 -12.87 -15.62
N GLY A 492 -11.21 -12.55 -14.96
CA GLY A 492 -10.86 -11.18 -14.63
C GLY A 492 -9.40 -10.83 -14.85
N GLY A 493 -9.05 -9.61 -14.46
CA GLY A 493 -7.68 -9.11 -14.52
C GLY A 493 -7.44 -7.90 -13.65
N GLY A 494 -6.18 -7.61 -13.38
CA GLY A 494 -5.76 -6.56 -12.48
C GLY A 494 -6.05 -6.86 -10.99
N TYR A 495 -5.51 -5.99 -10.15
CA TYR A 495 -5.60 -6.03 -8.70
C TYR A 495 -5.76 -4.61 -8.14
N GLY A 496 -6.83 -4.39 -7.38
CA GLY A 496 -7.20 -3.08 -6.84
C GLY A 496 -8.35 -2.41 -7.61
N HIS A 497 -8.64 -1.16 -7.26
CA HIS A 497 -9.86 -0.47 -7.67
C HIS A 497 -9.85 0.06 -9.12
N GLY A 498 -8.70 0.09 -9.79
CA GLY A 498 -8.64 0.38 -11.23
C GLY A 498 -8.84 1.85 -11.63
N ILE A 499 -8.60 2.80 -10.72
CA ILE A 499 -8.76 4.25 -10.95
C ILE A 499 -7.41 4.93 -10.74
N GLY A 500 -6.99 5.78 -11.69
CA GLY A 500 -5.71 6.49 -11.63
C GLY A 500 -4.52 5.62 -12.03
N LEU A 501 -3.40 5.73 -11.29
CA LEU A 501 -2.11 5.15 -11.68
C LEU A 501 -2.02 3.66 -11.31
N SER A 502 -1.69 2.80 -12.28
CA SER A 502 -1.26 1.43 -12.00
C SER A 502 0.22 1.44 -11.59
N GLN A 503 0.54 0.90 -10.42
CA GLN A 503 1.90 0.84 -9.90
C GLN A 503 2.80 -0.04 -10.77
N ASN A 504 2.30 -1.20 -11.19
CA ASN A 504 3.03 -2.09 -12.09
C ASN A 504 3.10 -1.55 -13.51
N GLY A 505 2.06 -0.84 -13.97
CA GLY A 505 2.12 -0.13 -15.24
C GLY A 505 3.17 0.98 -15.23
N ALA A 506 3.26 1.78 -14.15
CA ALA A 506 4.30 2.78 -13.94
C ALA A 506 5.70 2.17 -13.89
N LYS A 507 5.87 1.03 -13.21
CA LYS A 507 7.11 0.26 -13.22
C LYS A 507 7.52 -0.12 -14.64
N GLY A 508 6.62 -0.77 -15.39
CA GLY A 508 6.94 -1.24 -16.74
C GLY A 508 7.21 -0.10 -17.72
N MET A 509 6.55 1.06 -17.56
CA MET A 509 6.86 2.28 -18.33
C MET A 509 8.24 2.83 -18.00
N ALA A 510 8.60 2.90 -16.72
CA ALA A 510 9.94 3.32 -16.30
C ALA A 510 11.02 2.34 -16.78
N ASP A 511 10.76 1.03 -16.75
CA ASP A 511 11.64 -0.01 -17.32
C ASP A 511 11.82 0.17 -18.85
N ALA A 512 10.81 0.72 -19.53
CA ALA A 512 10.87 1.07 -20.95
C ALA A 512 11.53 2.43 -21.24
N GLY A 513 11.97 3.15 -20.20
CA GLY A 513 12.73 4.39 -20.30
C GLY A 513 11.91 5.68 -20.21
N LEU A 514 10.63 5.61 -19.86
CA LEU A 514 9.80 6.80 -19.64
C LEU A 514 10.18 7.46 -18.30
N ASP A 515 10.17 8.79 -18.27
CA ASP A 515 10.32 9.55 -17.02
C ASP A 515 9.00 9.68 -16.25
N TYR A 516 9.07 10.13 -14.99
CA TYR A 516 7.89 10.24 -14.14
C TYR A 516 6.81 11.19 -14.69
N THR A 517 7.20 12.21 -15.46
CA THR A 517 6.23 13.16 -16.04
C THR A 517 5.48 12.56 -17.22
N GLU A 518 6.17 11.75 -18.04
CA GLU A 518 5.56 10.96 -19.11
C GLU A 518 4.61 9.91 -18.52
N ILE A 519 5.04 9.18 -17.48
CA ILE A 519 4.21 8.20 -16.76
C ILE A 519 2.92 8.83 -16.22
N LEU A 520 3.02 10.00 -15.57
CA LEU A 520 1.85 10.69 -15.01
C LEU A 520 0.93 11.21 -16.12
N SER A 521 1.48 11.65 -17.25
CA SER A 521 0.71 12.13 -18.40
C SER A 521 -0.10 11.00 -19.06
N GLU A 522 0.44 9.78 -19.11
CA GLU A 522 -0.30 8.60 -19.59
C GLU A 522 -1.54 8.30 -18.74
N TYR A 523 -1.48 8.49 -17.41
CA TYR A 523 -2.60 8.18 -16.50
C TYR A 523 -3.59 9.32 -16.30
N TYR A 524 -3.13 10.57 -16.26
CA TYR A 524 -3.98 11.72 -15.91
C TYR A 524 -4.12 12.74 -17.04
N GLY A 525 -3.50 12.48 -18.21
CA GLY A 525 -3.57 13.26 -19.43
C GLY A 525 -2.58 14.43 -19.49
N ASP A 526 -2.37 14.95 -20.70
CA ASP A 526 -1.40 16.01 -21.02
C ASP A 526 -1.72 17.39 -20.41
N THR A 527 -2.86 17.54 -19.73
CA THR A 527 -3.31 18.84 -19.17
C THR A 527 -2.75 19.13 -17.78
N LEU A 528 -1.86 18.29 -17.27
CA LEU A 528 -1.24 18.46 -15.96
C LEU A 528 -0.34 19.69 -15.92
N GLN A 529 -0.56 20.54 -14.93
CA GLN A 529 0.37 21.61 -14.55
C GLN A 529 1.09 21.18 -13.27
N TYR A 530 2.43 21.12 -13.32
CA TYR A 530 3.28 20.78 -12.19
C TYR A 530 3.42 21.98 -11.24
#